data_AF-D5P800-F1
#
_entry.id   AF-D5P800-F1
#
_cell.length_a   1.000
_cell.length_b   1.000
_cell.length_c   1.000
_cell.angle_alpha   90.00
_cell.angle_beta   90.00
_cell.angle_gamma   90.00
#
_symmetry.space_group_name_H-M   'P 1'
#
loop_
_entity.id
_entity.type
_entity.pdbx_description
1 polymer ?
#
loop_
_entity_poly.entity_id
_entity_poly.type
_entity_poly.pdbx_seq_one_letter_code
_entity_poly.pdbx_strand_id
1 'polypeptide(L)'
;MTTPNPNDAGSGATVAAPFPEAPLIPISPWGDARPHVGDRAFRWLANGSGLLIVAVIAAIAGFLLLQAVPALKRNRENFFTYGGNWITTDTSAMHFGISDLLKVTVFVSAFALILAMPVALGVAIFITQYSSRRAVGPLAYAVDLLAGVPSIIYGAWGRMCWRRSCGPSRPG
;
A
#
# COMPACT_ATOMS: atom_id res chain seq x y z
N MET A 1 36.36 38.31 62.38
CA MET A 1 35.26 37.55 61.76
C MET A 1 35.61 37.33 60.29
N THR A 2 36.31 36.23 59.99
CA THR A 2 36.76 35.91 58.63
C THR A 2 35.77 34.93 58.02
N THR A 3 35.14 35.33 56.93
CA THR A 3 34.21 34.49 56.14
C THR A 3 34.93 33.25 55.61
N PRO A 4 34.40 32.02 55.82
CA PRO A 4 34.93 30.81 55.20
C PRO A 4 34.82 30.88 53.67
N ASN A 5 35.92 30.57 52.99
CA ASN A 5 36.05 30.59 51.53
C ASN A 5 35.45 29.28 50.95
N PRO A 6 34.47 29.34 50.03
CA PRO A 6 33.85 28.16 49.44
C PRO A 6 34.79 27.31 48.58
N ASN A 7 35.97 27.82 48.21
CA ASN A 7 36.96 27.10 47.41
C ASN A 7 37.77 26.07 48.21
N ASP A 8 37.72 26.14 49.55
CA ASP A 8 38.41 25.19 50.43
C ASP A 8 37.55 23.94 50.71
N ALA A 9 36.28 23.94 50.25
CA ALA A 9 35.41 22.78 50.25
C ALA A 9 35.83 21.85 49.10
N GLY A 10 36.71 20.89 49.39
CA GLY A 10 37.30 19.90 48.48
C GLY A 10 36.33 18.92 47.78
N SER A 11 35.12 19.36 47.42
CA SER A 11 34.07 18.58 46.77
C SER A 11 34.25 18.48 45.24
N GLY A 12 35.14 19.27 44.64
CA GLY A 12 35.33 19.30 43.18
C GLY A 12 36.28 18.22 42.63
N ALA A 13 37.15 17.66 43.45
CA ALA A 13 38.19 16.73 42.98
C ALA A 13 37.71 15.27 42.88
N THR A 14 36.68 14.87 43.62
CA THR A 14 36.17 13.49 43.64
C THR A 14 35.22 13.18 42.48
N VAL A 15 34.68 14.21 41.81
CA VAL A 15 33.82 14.05 40.62
C VAL A 15 34.63 14.00 39.31
N ALA A 16 35.92 14.33 39.37
CA ALA A 16 36.81 14.46 38.21
C ALA A 16 37.71 13.23 37.96
N ALA A 17 37.39 12.06 38.51
CA ALA A 17 38.05 10.82 38.09
C ALA A 17 37.55 10.48 36.67
N PRO A 18 38.40 10.46 35.64
CA PRO A 18 37.99 10.03 34.31
C PRO A 18 37.48 8.60 34.42
N PHE A 19 36.23 8.36 34.00
CA PHE A 19 35.68 7.01 33.92
C PHE A 19 36.63 6.13 33.09
N PRO A 20 36.90 4.88 33.48
CA PRO A 20 37.70 3.96 32.68
C PRO A 20 37.09 3.88 31.29
N GLU A 21 37.74 4.47 30.31
CA GLU A 21 37.27 4.50 28.94
C GLU A 21 37.26 3.05 28.45
N ALA A 22 36.08 2.55 28.11
CA ALA A 22 35.93 1.17 27.66
C ALA A 22 36.85 0.94 26.45
N PRO A 23 37.54 -0.20 26.34
CA PRO A 23 38.41 -0.49 25.21
C PRO A 23 37.66 -0.22 23.90
N LEU A 24 38.15 0.73 23.11
CA LEU A 24 37.62 1.00 21.78
C LEU A 24 37.89 -0.23 20.92
N ILE A 25 36.88 -1.07 20.71
CA ILE A 25 36.97 -2.17 19.76
C ILE A 25 36.97 -1.51 18.38
N PRO A 26 38.08 -1.59 17.61
CA PRO A 26 38.09 -1.08 16.25
C PRO A 26 37.16 -1.95 15.41
N ILE A 27 35.90 -1.51 15.25
CA ILE A 27 35.03 -1.97 14.17
C ILE A 27 35.59 -1.40 12.87
N SER A 28 36.53 -2.12 12.26
CA SER A 28 36.93 -1.85 10.87
C SER A 28 35.83 -2.43 9.96
N PRO A 29 35.01 -1.61 9.28
CA PRO A 29 33.96 -2.13 8.37
C PRO A 29 34.54 -2.68 7.05
N TRP A 30 35.86 -2.59 6.87
CA TRP A 30 36.60 -2.94 5.66
C TRP A 30 37.49 -4.18 5.83
N GLY A 31 37.30 -4.97 6.90
CA GLY A 31 38.03 -6.22 7.07
C GLY A 31 37.58 -7.25 6.02
N ASP A 32 38.52 -7.84 5.30
CA ASP A 32 38.32 -8.98 4.39
C ASP A 32 37.83 -10.22 5.17
N ALA A 33 36.57 -10.22 5.56
CA ALA A 33 35.90 -11.40 6.07
C ALA A 33 35.82 -12.41 4.93
N ARG A 34 36.54 -13.53 5.05
CA ARG A 34 36.45 -14.64 4.09
C ARG A 34 34.96 -14.99 3.94
N PRO A 35 34.40 -15.01 2.71
CA PRO A 35 32.99 -15.24 2.53
C PRO A 35 32.66 -16.62 3.09
N HIS A 36 31.86 -16.64 4.15
CA HIS A 36 31.36 -17.89 4.70
C HIS A 36 30.46 -18.52 3.63
N VAL A 37 30.51 -19.84 3.49
CA VAL A 37 29.65 -20.57 2.55
C VAL A 37 28.16 -20.26 2.76
N GLY A 38 27.77 -19.95 4.01
CA GLY A 38 26.44 -19.47 4.36
C GLY A 38 26.08 -18.12 3.75
N ASP A 39 27.01 -17.16 3.71
CA ASP A 39 26.77 -15.85 3.09
C ASP A 39 26.62 -15.98 1.56
N ARG A 40 27.39 -16.89 0.94
CA ARG A 40 27.21 -17.22 -0.48
C ARG A 40 25.84 -17.85 -0.74
N ALA A 41 25.47 -18.87 0.03
CA ALA A 41 24.16 -19.53 -0.12
C ALA A 41 22.99 -18.56 0.10
N PHE A 42 23.06 -17.73 1.14
CA PHE A 42 22.06 -16.71 1.44
C PHE A 42 21.92 -15.70 0.29
N ARG A 43 23.04 -15.23 -0.27
CA ARG A 43 23.05 -14.29 -1.40
C ARG A 43 22.45 -14.89 -2.67
N TRP A 44 22.70 -16.17 -2.94
CA TRP A 44 22.08 -16.88 -4.07
C TRP A 44 20.56 -17.05 -3.88
N LEU A 45 20.11 -17.40 -2.67
CA LEU A 45 18.68 -17.54 -2.37
C LEU A 45 17.96 -16.19 -2.45
N ALA A 46 18.55 -15.13 -1.88
CA ALA A 46 17.99 -13.79 -1.92
C ALA A 46 17.88 -13.24 -3.36
N ASN A 47 18.96 -13.35 -4.15
CA ASN A 47 18.96 -12.91 -5.55
C ASN A 47 18.04 -13.78 -6.42
N GLY A 48 18.00 -15.10 -6.17
CA GLY A 48 17.12 -16.03 -6.87
C GLY A 48 15.63 -15.74 -6.61
N SER A 49 15.26 -15.43 -5.36
CA SER A 49 13.89 -15.05 -4.99
C SER A 49 13.45 -13.76 -5.69
N GLY A 50 14.31 -12.73 -5.70
CA GLY A 50 14.03 -11.49 -6.41
C GLY A 50 13.89 -11.69 -7.92
N LEU A 51 14.80 -12.44 -8.54
CA LEU A 51 14.75 -12.76 -9.96
C LEU A 51 13.49 -13.55 -10.32
N LEU A 52 13.08 -14.50 -9.48
CA LEU A 52 11.87 -15.30 -9.68
C LEU A 52 10.61 -14.42 -9.66
N ILE A 53 10.50 -13.48 -8.74
CA ILE A 53 9.36 -12.53 -8.70
C ILE A 53 9.30 -11.70 -9.99
N VAL A 54 10.44 -11.13 -10.40
CA VAL A 54 10.52 -10.33 -11.63
C VAL A 54 10.16 -11.18 -12.86
N ALA A 55 10.66 -12.42 -12.92
CA ALA A 55 10.36 -13.35 -14.01
C ALA A 55 8.86 -13.70 -14.07
N VAL A 56 8.22 -13.93 -12.92
CA VAL A 56 6.77 -14.20 -12.85
C VAL A 56 5.97 -12.97 -13.30
N ILE A 57 6.31 -11.77 -12.85
CA ILE A 57 5.64 -10.53 -13.29
C ILE A 57 5.79 -10.34 -14.79
N ALA A 58 7.00 -10.55 -15.33
CA ALA A 58 7.27 -10.47 -16.76
C ALA A 58 6.49 -11.53 -17.56
N ALA A 59 6.37 -12.76 -17.04
CA ALA A 59 5.59 -13.83 -17.65
C ALA A 59 4.09 -13.49 -17.69
N ILE A 60 3.53 -12.95 -16.60
CA ILE A 60 2.14 -12.49 -16.56
C ILE A 60 1.93 -11.36 -17.57
N ALA A 61 2.81 -10.35 -17.59
CA ALA A 61 2.72 -9.25 -18.54
C ALA A 61 2.80 -9.75 -20.00
N GLY A 62 3.71 -10.67 -20.30
CA GLY A 62 3.83 -11.31 -21.61
C GLY A 62 2.58 -12.10 -21.99
N PHE A 63 2.03 -12.89 -21.08
CA PHE A 63 0.79 -13.64 -21.30
C PHE A 63 -0.39 -12.71 -21.61
N LEU A 64 -0.55 -11.64 -20.82
CA LEU A 64 -1.58 -10.63 -21.04
C LEU A 64 -1.44 -9.96 -22.41
N LEU A 65 -0.22 -9.64 -22.86
CA LEU A 65 0.03 -9.05 -24.17
C LEU A 65 -0.32 -10.02 -25.31
N LEU A 66 0.12 -11.29 -25.20
CA LEU A 66 -0.17 -12.31 -26.20
C LEU A 66 -1.67 -12.54 -26.36
N GLN A 67 -2.45 -12.43 -25.28
CA GLN A 67 -3.90 -12.56 -25.31
C GLN A 67 -4.62 -11.27 -25.74
N ALA A 68 -4.07 -10.09 -25.42
CA ALA A 68 -4.64 -8.80 -25.81
C ALA A 68 -4.50 -8.50 -27.31
N VAL A 69 -3.39 -8.87 -27.95
CA VAL A 69 -3.15 -8.63 -29.38
C VAL A 69 -4.21 -9.24 -30.31
N PRO A 70 -4.59 -10.53 -30.21
CA PRO A 70 -5.63 -11.11 -31.06
C PRO A 70 -7.02 -10.52 -30.77
N ALA A 71 -7.30 -10.13 -29.53
CA ALA A 71 -8.55 -9.45 -29.17
C ALA A 71 -8.66 -8.07 -29.85
N LEU A 72 -7.57 -7.31 -29.91
CA LEU A 72 -7.51 -6.03 -30.64
C LEU A 72 -7.60 -6.24 -32.16
N LYS A 73 -6.90 -7.22 -32.71
CA LYS A 73 -6.88 -7.48 -34.18
C LYS A 73 -8.24 -7.92 -34.75
N ARG A 74 -9.14 -8.48 -33.92
CA ARG A 74 -10.47 -8.91 -34.38
C ARG A 74 -11.46 -7.76 -34.52
N ASN A 75 -11.16 -6.57 -33.99
CA ASN A 75 -12.05 -5.42 -34.10
C ASN A 75 -11.79 -4.67 -35.43
N ARG A 76 -12.81 -4.63 -36.29
CA ARG A 76 -12.77 -4.13 -37.67
C ARG A 76 -13.38 -2.72 -37.84
N GLU A 77 -13.65 -2.00 -36.75
CA GLU A 77 -14.23 -0.64 -36.80
C GLU A 77 -13.54 0.34 -35.82
N ASN A 78 -13.67 1.65 -36.09
CA ASN A 78 -12.97 2.75 -35.40
C ASN A 78 -13.17 2.75 -33.87
N PHE A 79 -12.19 2.16 -33.17
CA PHE A 79 -12.07 2.02 -31.71
C PHE A 79 -12.32 3.29 -30.88
N PHE A 80 -11.99 4.47 -31.43
CA PHE A 80 -11.98 5.74 -30.69
C PHE A 80 -13.27 6.56 -30.84
N THR A 81 -14.05 6.35 -31.90
CA THR A 81 -15.19 7.21 -32.24
C THR A 81 -16.54 6.49 -32.16
N TYR A 82 -16.53 5.16 -32.04
CA TYR A 82 -17.76 4.39 -31.87
C TYR A 82 -18.36 4.65 -30.48
N GLY A 83 -19.45 5.40 -30.44
CA GLY A 83 -20.33 5.61 -29.27
C GLY A 83 -21.59 4.75 -29.33
N GLY A 84 -21.52 3.61 -30.02
CA GLY A 84 -22.62 2.66 -30.19
C GLY A 84 -22.78 1.70 -29.01
N ASN A 85 -23.93 1.02 -28.99
CA ASN A 85 -24.35 0.08 -27.94
C ASN A 85 -23.35 -1.07 -27.78
N TRP A 86 -22.96 -1.36 -26.53
CA TRP A 86 -22.04 -2.45 -26.18
C TRP A 86 -22.77 -3.80 -26.32
N ILE A 87 -22.80 -4.35 -27.53
CA ILE A 87 -23.47 -5.63 -27.81
C ILE A 87 -22.42 -6.74 -27.76
N THR A 88 -22.39 -7.49 -26.67
CA THR A 88 -21.54 -8.68 -26.47
C THR A 88 -22.28 -10.00 -26.61
N THR A 89 -23.56 -9.97 -27.00
CA THR A 89 -24.42 -11.14 -27.10
C THR A 89 -24.24 -11.93 -28.41
N ASP A 90 -23.74 -11.31 -29.48
CA ASP A 90 -23.54 -11.96 -30.78
C ASP A 90 -22.05 -12.14 -31.13
N THR A 91 -21.63 -13.40 -31.21
CA THR A 91 -20.24 -13.86 -31.45
C THR A 91 -19.69 -13.49 -32.85
N SER A 92 -20.50 -12.93 -33.74
CA SER A 92 -20.11 -12.56 -35.12
C SER A 92 -19.72 -11.08 -35.28
N ALA A 93 -20.08 -10.19 -34.34
CA ALA A 93 -19.83 -8.74 -34.44
C ALA A 93 -19.51 -8.12 -33.07
N MET A 94 -18.29 -8.33 -32.57
CA MET A 94 -17.84 -7.70 -31.33
C MET A 94 -17.44 -6.24 -31.58
N HIS A 95 -18.32 -5.30 -31.24
CA HIS A 95 -18.02 -3.87 -31.25
C HIS A 95 -17.45 -3.45 -29.88
N PHE A 96 -16.16 -3.16 -29.82
CA PHE A 96 -15.50 -2.69 -28.59
C PHE A 96 -15.64 -1.17 -28.47
N GLY A 97 -16.60 -0.72 -27.64
CA GLY A 97 -16.74 0.69 -27.27
C GLY A 97 -15.79 1.09 -26.14
N ILE A 98 -14.51 1.32 -26.45
CA ILE A 98 -13.52 1.80 -25.45
C ILE A 98 -13.90 3.21 -24.94
N SER A 99 -14.53 4.01 -25.80
CA SER A 99 -14.97 5.37 -25.45
C SER A 99 -16.01 5.38 -24.32
N ASP A 100 -16.94 4.41 -24.29
CA ASP A 100 -17.96 4.30 -23.26
C ASP A 100 -17.38 3.80 -21.93
N LEU A 101 -16.53 2.77 -21.98
CA LEU A 101 -15.75 2.31 -20.82
C LEU A 101 -14.90 3.44 -20.21
N LEU A 102 -14.24 4.24 -21.05
CA LEU A 102 -13.45 5.39 -20.57
C LEU A 102 -14.36 6.42 -19.91
N LYS A 103 -15.49 6.79 -20.53
CA LYS A 103 -16.45 7.73 -19.93
C LYS A 103 -16.96 7.23 -18.57
N VAL A 104 -17.32 5.95 -18.47
CA VAL A 104 -17.81 5.35 -17.22
C VAL A 104 -16.72 5.34 -16.15
N THR A 105 -15.49 4.91 -16.47
CA THR A 105 -14.38 4.90 -15.49
C THR A 105 -14.06 6.31 -14.99
N VAL A 106 -13.98 7.30 -15.88
CA VAL A 106 -13.75 8.70 -15.51
C VAL A 106 -14.90 9.23 -14.65
N PHE A 107 -16.15 9.03 -15.08
CA PHE A 107 -17.33 9.47 -14.33
C PHE A 107 -17.36 8.88 -12.91
N VAL A 108 -17.15 7.57 -12.78
CA VAL A 108 -17.13 6.89 -11.47
C VAL A 108 -15.97 7.38 -10.61
N SER A 109 -14.77 7.54 -11.18
CA SER A 109 -13.60 8.02 -10.42
C SER A 109 -13.77 9.46 -9.93
N ALA A 110 -14.33 10.34 -10.77
CA ALA A 110 -14.62 11.72 -10.40
C ALA A 110 -15.68 11.80 -9.30
N PHE A 111 -16.76 11.04 -9.44
CA PHE A 111 -17.82 10.99 -8.43
C PHE A 111 -17.31 10.42 -7.10
N ALA A 112 -16.48 9.37 -7.15
CA ALA A 112 -15.84 8.80 -5.98
C ALA A 112 -14.93 9.82 -5.27
N LEU A 113 -14.12 10.58 -6.01
CA LEU A 113 -13.26 11.62 -5.45
C LEU A 113 -14.07 12.75 -4.81
N ILE A 114 -15.13 13.22 -5.46
CA ILE A 114 -15.99 14.30 -4.93
C ILE A 114 -16.60 13.91 -3.58
N LEU A 115 -16.99 12.65 -3.40
CA LEU A 115 -17.52 12.16 -2.12
C LEU A 115 -16.43 11.80 -1.10
N ALA A 116 -15.31 11.24 -1.56
CA ALA A 116 -14.21 10.82 -0.68
C ALA A 116 -13.48 12.02 -0.06
N MET A 117 -13.27 13.10 -0.82
CA MET A 117 -12.57 14.31 -0.38
C MET A 117 -13.15 14.93 0.90
N PRO A 118 -14.46 15.28 0.96
CA PRO A 118 -15.03 15.90 2.16
C PRO A 118 -15.01 14.95 3.37
N VAL A 119 -15.20 13.65 3.14
CA VAL A 119 -15.15 12.64 4.23
C VAL A 119 -13.72 12.51 4.77
N ALA A 120 -12.73 12.38 3.90
CA ALA A 120 -11.31 12.28 4.28
C ALA A 120 -10.85 13.54 5.02
N LEU A 121 -11.24 14.73 4.53
CA LEU A 121 -10.93 15.99 5.18
C LEU A 121 -11.63 16.12 6.53
N GLY A 122 -12.90 15.70 6.63
CA GLY A 122 -13.63 15.67 7.90
C GLY A 122 -12.96 14.79 8.95
N VAL A 123 -12.51 13.59 8.56
CA VAL A 123 -11.76 12.68 9.44
C VAL A 123 -10.41 13.27 9.83
N ALA A 124 -9.67 13.86 8.89
CA ALA A 124 -8.38 14.48 9.16
C ALA A 124 -8.49 15.64 10.17
N ILE A 125 -9.49 16.52 9.98
CA ILE A 125 -9.75 17.64 10.91
C ILE A 125 -10.19 17.10 12.27
N PHE A 126 -11.07 16.09 12.31
CA PHE A 126 -11.52 15.48 13.56
C PHE A 126 -10.34 14.91 14.38
N ILE A 127 -9.41 14.20 13.73
CA ILE A 127 -8.22 13.65 14.39
C ILE A 127 -7.28 14.76 14.89
N THR A 128 -7.07 15.80 14.09
CA THR A 128 -6.07 16.84 14.39
C THR A 128 -6.56 17.89 15.39
N GLN A 129 -7.83 18.29 15.30
CA GLN A 129 -8.37 19.42 16.07
C GLN A 129 -9.28 19.00 17.24
N TYR A 130 -9.98 17.86 17.13
CA TYR A 130 -11.03 17.48 18.08
C TYR A 130 -10.74 16.21 18.88
N SER A 131 -9.79 15.38 18.43
CA SER A 131 -9.56 14.08 19.03
C SER A 131 -8.71 14.18 20.30
N SER A 132 -9.34 13.92 21.46
CA SER A 132 -8.59 13.51 22.65
C SER A 132 -7.74 12.27 22.32
N ARG A 133 -6.57 12.12 22.96
CA ARG A 133 -5.54 11.09 22.68
C ARG A 133 -6.06 9.64 22.66
N ARG A 134 -7.28 9.39 23.15
CA ARG A 134 -7.95 8.07 23.21
C ARG A 134 -8.74 7.70 21.95
N ALA A 135 -9.21 8.65 21.15
CA ALA A 135 -10.04 8.36 19.96
C ALA A 135 -9.22 8.07 18.69
N VAL A 136 -7.94 8.48 18.65
CA VAL A 136 -7.03 8.22 17.52
C VAL A 136 -6.74 6.72 17.36
N GLY A 137 -6.56 6.00 18.46
CA GLY A 137 -6.19 4.58 18.44
C GLY A 137 -7.20 3.67 17.73
N PRO A 138 -8.48 3.66 18.16
CA PRO A 138 -9.52 2.85 17.52
C PRO A 138 -9.76 3.23 16.06
N LEU A 139 -9.70 4.52 15.73
CA LEU A 139 -9.94 4.99 14.36
C LEU A 139 -8.80 4.61 13.41
N ALA A 140 -7.55 4.77 13.85
CA ALA A 140 -6.39 4.32 13.09
C ALA A 140 -6.40 2.81 12.88
N TYR A 141 -6.75 2.04 13.92
CA TYR A 141 -6.91 0.59 13.79
C TYR A 141 -8.04 0.18 12.85
N ALA A 142 -9.19 0.86 12.90
CA ALA A 142 -10.28 0.62 11.96
C ALA A 142 -9.89 0.92 10.51
N VAL A 143 -9.13 1.99 10.26
CA VAL A 143 -8.62 2.35 8.92
C VAL A 143 -7.57 1.36 8.44
N ASP A 144 -6.66 0.93 9.31
CA ASP A 144 -5.63 -0.06 8.98
C ASP A 144 -6.25 -1.43 8.66
N LEU A 145 -7.25 -1.84 9.45
CA LEU A 145 -8.06 -3.02 9.13
C LEU A 145 -8.82 -2.85 7.82
N LEU A 146 -9.42 -1.69 7.57
CA LEU A 146 -10.13 -1.42 6.30
C LEU A 146 -9.18 -1.49 5.10
N ALA A 147 -7.93 -1.05 5.27
CA ALA A 147 -6.88 -1.12 4.24
C ALA A 147 -6.33 -2.54 4.04
N GLY A 148 -6.30 -3.35 5.10
CA GLY A 148 -5.82 -4.74 5.05
C GLY A 148 -6.83 -5.73 4.46
N VAL A 149 -8.11 -5.38 4.38
CA VAL A 149 -9.16 -6.27 3.85
C VAL A 149 -9.11 -6.34 2.32
N PRO A 150 -9.10 -7.54 1.72
CA PRO A 150 -9.18 -7.70 0.27
C PRO A 150 -10.44 -7.05 -0.33
N SER A 151 -10.28 -6.26 -1.39
CA SER A 151 -11.39 -5.54 -2.04
C SER A 151 -12.54 -6.45 -2.52
N ILE A 152 -12.24 -7.72 -2.83
CA ILE A 152 -13.24 -8.72 -3.24
C ILE A 152 -14.26 -9.03 -2.14
N ILE A 153 -13.88 -8.91 -0.87
CA ILE A 153 -14.77 -9.16 0.27
C ILE A 153 -15.85 -8.08 0.33
N TYR A 154 -15.49 -6.81 0.18
CA TYR A 154 -16.45 -5.70 0.15
C TYR A 154 -17.42 -5.84 -1.03
N GLY A 155 -16.94 -6.27 -2.20
CA GLY A 155 -17.80 -6.55 -3.37
C GLY A 155 -18.79 -7.70 -3.12
N ALA A 156 -18.34 -8.80 -2.52
CA ALA A 156 -19.21 -9.93 -2.19
C ALA A 156 -20.24 -9.59 -1.10
N TRP A 157 -19.81 -8.87 -0.06
CA TRP A 157 -20.66 -8.43 1.04
C TRP A 157 -21.73 -7.46 0.57
N GLY A 158 -21.37 -6.48 -0.26
CA GLY A 158 -22.32 -5.54 -0.86
C GLY A 158 -23.42 -6.25 -1.67
N ARG A 159 -23.05 -7.21 -2.53
CA ARG A 159 -24.04 -8.02 -3.28
C ARG A 159 -24.93 -8.87 -2.37
N MET A 160 -24.40 -9.36 -1.25
CA MET A 160 -25.17 -10.18 -0.30
C MET A 160 -26.15 -9.33 0.52
N CYS A 161 -25.71 -8.20 1.06
CA CYS A 161 -26.58 -7.26 1.78
C CYS A 161 -27.66 -6.67 0.87
N TRP A 162 -27.30 -6.23 -0.34
CA TRP A 162 -28.27 -5.76 -1.33
C TRP A 162 -29.31 -6.84 -1.65
N ARG A 163 -28.87 -8.08 -1.92
CA ARG A 163 -29.77 -9.20 -2.21
C ARG A 163 -30.67 -9.56 -1.03
N ARG A 164 -30.22 -9.40 0.21
CA ARG A 164 -31.06 -9.61 1.40
C ARG A 164 -32.09 -8.48 1.59
N SER A 165 -31.73 -7.25 1.28
CA SER A 165 -32.60 -6.07 1.49
C SER A 165 -33.61 -5.88 0.36
N CYS A 166 -33.33 -6.36 -0.85
CA CYS A 166 -34.19 -6.25 -2.04
C CYS A 166 -34.59 -7.61 -2.62
N GLY A 167 -34.38 -8.70 -1.89
CA GLY A 167 -34.75 -10.05 -2.33
C GLY A 167 -36.27 -10.23 -2.31
N PRO A 168 -36.88 -10.90 -3.31
CA PRO A 168 -38.32 -11.06 -3.37
C PRO A 168 -38.82 -11.79 -2.13
N SER A 169 -39.75 -11.16 -1.40
CA SER A 169 -40.52 -11.77 -0.32
C SER A 169 -41.18 -13.03 -0.89
N ARG A 170 -40.78 -14.21 -0.40
CA ARG A 170 -41.39 -15.46 -0.82
C ARG A 170 -42.89 -15.40 -0.50
N PRO A 171 -43.81 -15.52 -1.49
CA PRO A 171 -45.20 -15.76 -1.18
C PRO A 171 -45.32 -17.15 -0.53
N GLY A 172 -45.95 -17.18 0.64
CA GLY A 172 -46.25 -18.41 1.39
C GLY A 172 -47.38 -19.22 0.78
#